data_AF-A0AAN5DGQ7-F1
#
_entry.id   AF-A0AAN5DGQ7-F1
#
_cell.length_a   1.000
_cell.length_b   1.000
_cell.length_c   1.000
_cell.angle_alpha   90.00
_cell.angle_beta   90.00
_cell.angle_gamma   90.00
#
_symmetry.space_group_name_H-M   'P 1'
#
loop_
_entity.id
_entity.type
_entity.pdbx_description
1 polymer ?
#
loop_
_entity_poly.entity_id
_entity_poly.type
_entity_poly.pdbx_seq_one_letter_code
_entity_poly.pdbx_strand_id
1 'polypeptide(L)'
;GYALIFRYNLRVLENMKVKTTTNTYSVSRNYQIRENIALLRLFNKVALPLVLVTIPVFAFFLMYRLTPANIGLDQFRYLCIALADLWVSIACVVVISCIPYHERKIIRFLLRKPELEKSPSMQFVDLQVATDTHFFMLTKDWI
;
A
#
# COMPACT_ATOMS: atom_id res chain seq x y z
N GLY A 1 3.41 -12.95 -4.47
CA GLY A 1 2.24 -12.17 -4.95
C GLY A 1 2.57 -10.70 -5.15
N TYR A 2 2.78 -9.94 -4.07
CA TYR A 2 2.91 -8.47 -4.10
C TYR A 2 3.98 -7.89 -5.04
N ALA A 3 5.17 -8.50 -5.08
CA ALA A 3 6.26 -8.04 -5.94
C ALA A 3 5.94 -8.15 -7.45
N LEU A 4 5.13 -9.15 -7.84
CA LEU A 4 4.70 -9.33 -9.23
C LEU A 4 3.71 -8.25 -9.65
N ILE A 5 2.74 -7.92 -8.78
CA ILE A 5 1.78 -6.84 -9.01
C ILE A 5 2.49 -5.50 -9.11
N PHE A 6 3.48 -5.24 -8.25
CA PHE A 6 4.28 -4.01 -8.31
C PHE A 6 5.07 -3.90 -9.63
N ARG A 7 5.73 -4.99 -10.06
CA ARG A 7 6.45 -5.03 -11.34
C ARG A 7 5.53 -4.89 -12.55
N TYR A 8 4.34 -5.49 -12.49
CA TYR A 8 3.32 -5.35 -13.52
C TYR A 8 2.83 -3.90 -13.63
N ASN A 9 2.47 -3.27 -12.51
CA ASN A 9 2.04 -1.88 -12.47
C ASN A 9 3.13 -0.92 -12.98
N LEU A 10 4.41 -1.19 -12.68
CA LEU A 10 5.54 -0.44 -13.22
C LEU A 10 5.66 -0.55 -14.75
N ARG A 11 5.60 -1.77 -15.30
CA ARG A 11 5.64 -1.97 -16.76
C ARG A 11 4.47 -1.31 -17.47
N VAL A 12 3.27 -1.39 -16.90
CA VAL A 12 2.08 -0.76 -17.46
C VAL A 12 2.25 0.77 -17.49
N LEU A 13 2.82 1.36 -16.44
CA LEU A 13 3.12 2.79 -16.39
C LEU A 13 4.17 3.21 -17.45
N GLU A 14 5.18 2.37 -17.67
CA GLU A 14 6.22 2.56 -18.68
C GLU A 14 5.65 2.50 -20.11
N ASN A 15 4.81 1.51 -20.38
CA ASN A 15 4.14 1.34 -21.67
C ASN A 15 3.13 2.47 -21.96
N MET A 16 2.53 3.06 -20.93
CA MET A 16 1.64 4.21 -21.06
C MET A 16 2.40 5.52 -21.35
N LYS A 17 3.64 5.69 -20.89
CA LYS A 17 4.49 6.85 -21.25
C LYS A 17 4.80 6.90 -22.74
N VAL A 18 4.86 5.75 -23.41
CA VAL A 18 5.27 5.61 -24.82
C VAL A 18 4.10 5.80 -25.80
N LYS A 19 2.84 5.66 -25.36
CA LYS A 19 1.65 5.64 -26.23
C LYS A 19 0.63 6.77 -25.94
N THR A 20 1.09 7.98 -25.69
CA THR A 20 0.19 9.09 -25.30
C THR A 20 -0.56 9.68 -26.50
N THR A 21 -1.51 8.94 -27.09
CA THR A 21 -2.68 9.54 -27.72
C THR A 21 -3.74 9.73 -26.62
N THR A 22 -3.99 10.99 -26.30
CA THR A 22 -4.82 11.45 -25.17
C THR A 22 -6.30 11.18 -25.40
N ASN A 23 -6.74 9.98 -25.00
CA ASN A 23 -8.16 9.70 -24.77
C ASN A 23 -8.47 9.92 -23.28
N THR A 24 -9.51 10.69 -22.96
CA THR A 24 -9.86 11.09 -21.58
C THR A 24 -10.03 9.90 -20.62
N TYR A 25 -10.42 8.73 -21.16
CA TYR A 25 -10.53 7.46 -20.42
C TYR A 25 -9.18 6.85 -20.01
N SER A 26 -8.07 7.18 -20.69
CA SER A 26 -6.73 6.70 -20.35
C SER A 26 -6.13 7.49 -19.17
N VAL A 27 -6.62 8.71 -18.93
CA VAL A 27 -6.16 9.60 -17.86
C VAL A 27 -6.60 9.07 -16.49
N SER A 28 -7.88 8.66 -16.35
CA SER A 28 -8.41 8.11 -15.08
C SER A 28 -7.69 6.83 -14.65
N ARG A 29 -7.41 5.92 -15.59
CA ARG A 29 -6.66 4.68 -15.33
C ARG A 29 -5.22 4.95 -14.91
N ASN A 30 -4.57 5.97 -15.48
CA ASN A 30 -3.21 6.35 -15.12
C ASN A 30 -3.14 6.89 -13.68
N TYR A 31 -4.14 7.69 -13.26
CA TYR A 31 -4.27 8.15 -11.88
C TYR A 31 -4.41 6.98 -10.89
N GLN A 32 -5.30 6.02 -11.17
CA GLN A 32 -5.50 4.84 -10.33
C GLN A 32 -4.22 4.00 -10.18
N ILE A 33 -3.47 3.79 -11.27
CA ILE A 33 -2.20 3.02 -11.23
C ILE A 33 -1.14 3.78 -10.42
N ARG A 34 -1.04 5.09 -10.58
CA ARG A 34 -0.09 5.92 -9.79
C ARG A 34 -0.41 5.89 -8.30
N GLU A 35 -1.67 5.99 -7.93
CA GLU A 35 -2.12 5.90 -6.54
C GLU A 35 -1.79 4.53 -5.93
N ASN A 36 -2.09 3.45 -6.64
CA ASN A 36 -1.73 2.09 -6.22
C ASN A 36 -0.22 1.91 -6.03
N ILE A 37 0.61 2.44 -6.93
CA ILE A 37 2.08 2.39 -6.78
C ILE A 37 2.55 3.20 -5.56
N ALA A 38 1.94 4.35 -5.28
CA ALA A 38 2.26 5.15 -4.11
C ALA A 38 1.91 4.41 -2.81
N LEU A 39 0.74 3.79 -2.73
CA LEU A 39 0.32 2.94 -1.62
C LEU A 39 1.25 1.73 -1.46
N LEU A 40 1.63 1.06 -2.54
CA LEU A 40 2.59 -0.05 -2.52
C LEU A 40 3.96 0.36 -1.94
N ARG A 41 4.48 1.52 -2.32
CA ARG A 41 5.75 2.05 -1.78
C ARG A 41 5.64 2.36 -0.28
N LEU A 42 4.50 2.86 0.16
CA LEU A 42 4.22 3.11 1.57
C LEU A 42 4.16 1.80 2.36
N PHE A 43 3.39 0.82 1.90
CA PHE A 43 3.32 -0.49 2.56
C PHE A 43 4.69 -1.15 2.65
N ASN A 44 5.53 -1.02 1.64
CA ASN A 44 6.89 -1.55 1.69
C ASN A 44 7.76 -0.85 2.76
N LYS A 45 7.58 0.46 2.97
CA LYS A 45 8.26 1.20 4.04
C LYS A 45 7.76 0.84 5.43
N VAL A 46 6.48 0.46 5.59
CA VAL A 46 5.91 -0.03 6.86
C VAL A 46 6.30 -1.49 7.11
N ALA A 47 6.33 -2.30 6.07
CA ALA A 47 6.64 -3.73 6.19
C ALA A 47 8.06 -3.96 6.72
N LEU A 48 9.03 -3.14 6.31
CA LEU A 48 10.43 -3.29 6.73
C LEU A 48 10.63 -3.22 8.26
N PRO A 49 10.19 -2.16 8.98
CA PRO A 49 10.30 -2.13 10.44
C PRO A 49 9.47 -3.23 11.10
N LEU A 50 8.33 -3.61 10.52
CA LEU A 50 7.50 -4.69 11.04
C LEU A 50 8.23 -6.04 11.01
N VAL A 51 8.94 -6.32 9.91
CA VAL A 51 9.79 -7.52 9.77
C VAL A 51 10.98 -7.46 10.72
N LEU A 52 11.60 -6.29 10.91
CA LEU A 52 12.72 -6.16 11.86
C LEU A 52 12.27 -6.42 13.31
N VAL A 53 11.08 -5.96 13.69
CA VAL A 53 10.51 -6.15 15.02
C VAL A 53 10.14 -7.61 15.31
N THR A 54 9.88 -8.43 14.29
CA THR A 54 9.57 -9.86 14.49
C THR A 54 10.80 -10.74 14.66
N ILE A 55 11.99 -10.32 14.20
CA ILE A 55 13.23 -11.11 14.31
C ILE A 55 13.52 -11.57 15.75
N PRO A 56 13.43 -10.71 16.79
CA PRO A 56 13.73 -11.11 18.15
C PRO A 56 12.74 -12.15 18.70
N VAL A 57 11.46 -12.09 18.30
CA VAL A 57 10.47 -13.12 18.68
C VAL A 57 10.89 -14.49 18.17
N PHE A 58 11.30 -14.56 16.90
CA PHE A 58 11.80 -15.81 16.32
C PHE A 58 13.10 -16.27 16.98
N ALA A 59 14.00 -15.35 17.35
CA ALA A 59 15.23 -15.68 18.06
C ALA A 59 14.94 -16.30 19.43
N PHE A 60 14.06 -15.69 20.25
CA PHE A 60 13.67 -16.24 21.54
C PHE A 60 12.96 -17.60 21.42
N PHE A 61 12.10 -17.74 20.42
CA PHE A 61 11.42 -19.01 20.14
C PHE A 61 12.40 -20.12 19.71
N LEU A 62 13.40 -19.79 18.88
CA LEU A 62 14.45 -20.73 18.50
C LEU A 62 15.30 -21.15 19.71
N MET A 63 15.68 -20.20 20.56
CA MET A 63 16.43 -20.48 21.80
C MET A 63 15.65 -21.41 22.74
N TYR A 64 14.34 -21.19 22.89
CA TYR A 64 13.46 -22.09 23.63
C TYR A 64 13.48 -23.51 23.05
N ARG A 65 13.41 -23.65 21.71
CA ARG A 65 13.38 -24.95 21.03
C ARG A 65 14.71 -25.70 21.09
N LEU A 66 15.82 -24.96 21.00
CA LEU A 66 17.19 -25.51 21.04
C LEU A 66 17.60 -25.97 22.44
N THR A 67 16.96 -25.46 23.48
CA THR A 67 17.27 -25.82 24.87
C THR A 67 16.64 -27.18 25.21
N PRO A 68 17.43 -28.24 25.45
CA PRO A 68 16.89 -29.56 25.79
C PRO A 68 16.26 -29.55 27.18
N ALA A 69 15.15 -30.27 27.37
CA ALA A 69 14.57 -30.50 28.69
C ALA A 69 15.49 -31.41 29.54
N ASN A 70 15.45 -31.27 30.86
CA ASN A 70 16.10 -32.16 31.84
C ASN A 70 17.62 -31.96 32.07
N ILE A 71 18.20 -30.83 31.65
CA ILE A 71 19.61 -30.48 31.97
C ILE A 71 19.70 -29.55 33.21
N GLY A 72 18.57 -29.23 33.84
CA GLY A 72 18.51 -28.28 34.96
C GLY A 72 18.48 -26.80 34.53
N LEU A 73 18.44 -26.53 33.21
CA LEU A 73 18.29 -25.19 32.63
C LEU A 73 16.82 -24.80 32.39
N ASP A 74 15.87 -25.42 33.09
CA ASP A 74 14.45 -25.15 32.89
C ASP A 74 14.08 -23.69 33.17
N GLN A 75 14.78 -23.03 34.10
CA GLN A 75 14.63 -21.60 34.37
C GLN A 75 14.93 -20.72 33.15
N PHE A 76 15.98 -21.05 32.38
CA PHE A 76 16.31 -20.35 31.15
C PHE A 76 15.20 -20.51 30.11
N ARG A 77 14.61 -21.71 30.06
CA ARG A 77 13.52 -22.03 29.15
C ARG A 77 12.26 -21.20 29.44
N TYR A 78 11.89 -21.06 30.72
CA TYR A 78 10.80 -20.18 31.14
C TYR A 78 11.12 -18.70 30.91
N LEU A 79 12.36 -18.28 31.11
CA LEU A 79 12.82 -16.92 30.83
C LEU A 79 12.70 -16.58 29.33
N CYS A 80 13.06 -17.50 28.43
CA CYS A 80 12.90 -17.30 26.99
C CYS A 80 11.44 -17.11 26.58
N ILE A 81 10.51 -17.88 27.15
CA ILE A 81 9.07 -17.72 26.90
C ILE A 81 8.57 -16.36 27.42
N ALA A 82 8.95 -16.00 28.65
CA ALA A 82 8.55 -14.73 29.24
C ALA A 82 9.08 -13.53 28.45
N LEU A 83 10.33 -13.60 27.97
CA LEU A 83 10.92 -12.58 27.09
C LEU A 83 10.26 -12.51 25.72
N ALA A 84 9.85 -13.65 25.15
CA ALA A 84 9.11 -13.67 23.90
C ALA A 84 7.75 -12.97 24.05
N ASP A 85 7.01 -13.25 25.12
CA ASP A 85 5.71 -12.63 25.40
C ASP A 85 5.81 -11.13 25.69
N LEU A 86 6.82 -10.73 26.49
CA LEU A 86 7.16 -9.33 26.73
C LEU A 86 7.49 -8.61 25.42
N TRP A 87 8.28 -9.24 24.55
CA TRP A 87 8.66 -8.64 23.27
C TRP A 87 7.46 -8.48 22.34
N VAL A 88 6.54 -9.45 22.29
CA VAL A 88 5.29 -9.34 21.54
C VAL A 88 4.46 -8.14 22.04
N SER A 89 4.37 -7.96 23.35
CA SER A 89 3.69 -6.80 23.94
C SER A 89 4.36 -5.47 23.56
N ILE A 90 5.69 -5.39 23.61
CA ILE A 90 6.46 -4.21 23.15
C ILE A 90 6.24 -3.98 21.65
N ALA A 91 6.26 -5.04 20.84
CA ALA A 91 6.03 -4.96 19.40
C ALA A 91 4.63 -4.39 19.08
N CYS A 92 3.59 -4.79 19.82
CA CYS A 92 2.25 -4.22 19.69
C CYS A 92 2.25 -2.71 19.95
N VAL A 93 2.90 -2.26 21.03
CA VAL A 93 3.00 -0.82 21.36
C VAL A 93 3.76 -0.05 20.27
N VAL A 94 4.86 -0.61 19.77
CA VAL A 94 5.65 -0.01 18.67
C VAL A 94 4.80 0.11 17.39
N VAL A 95 4.09 -0.95 17.00
CA VAL A 95 3.22 -0.93 15.82
C VAL A 95 2.10 0.09 15.98
N ILE A 96 1.41 0.11 17.13
CA ILE A 96 0.35 1.08 17.44
C ILE A 96 0.91 2.51 17.41
N SER A 97 2.13 2.73 17.89
CA SER A 97 2.80 4.04 17.86
C SER A 97 3.30 4.44 16.46
N CYS A 98 3.59 3.46 15.59
CA CYS A 98 3.96 3.70 14.20
C CYS A 98 2.76 4.10 13.32
N ILE A 99 1.54 3.71 13.68
CA ILE A 99 0.30 4.10 12.98
C ILE A 99 0.15 5.63 12.91
N PRO A 100 0.13 6.41 14.01
CA PRO A 100 -0.01 7.86 13.96
C PRO A 100 1.20 8.54 13.26
N TYR A 101 2.39 7.93 13.33
CA TYR A 101 3.56 8.42 12.62
C TYR A 101 3.41 8.28 11.09
N HIS A 102 2.82 7.18 10.63
CA HIS A 102 2.54 6.95 9.22
C HIS A 102 1.32 7.75 8.73
N GLU A 103 0.23 7.80 9.49
CA GLU A 103 -0.96 8.60 9.20
C GLU A 103 -0.58 10.06 8.91
N ARG A 104 0.27 10.72 9.71
CA ARG A 104 0.70 12.11 9.43
C ARG A 104 1.45 12.28 8.11
N LYS A 105 2.07 11.21 7.60
CA LYS A 105 2.77 11.21 6.31
C LYS A 105 1.80 10.88 5.19
N ILE A 106 0.89 9.93 5.40
CA ILE A 106 -0.20 9.54 4.50
C ILE A 106 -1.15 10.72 4.28
N ILE A 107 -1.66 11.32 5.36
CA ILE A 107 -2.45 12.56 5.39
C ILE A 107 -1.71 13.65 4.63
N ARG A 108 -0.40 13.86 4.83
CA ARG A 108 0.37 14.81 4.01
C ARG A 108 0.52 14.41 2.55
N PHE A 109 0.62 13.13 2.21
CA PHE A 109 0.65 12.66 0.82
C PHE A 109 -0.72 12.75 0.13
N LEU A 110 -1.81 12.54 0.87
CA LEU A 110 -3.20 12.62 0.41
C LEU A 110 -3.71 14.07 0.34
N LEU A 111 -3.37 14.91 1.33
CA LEU A 111 -3.63 16.36 1.34
C LEU A 111 -2.72 17.13 0.40
N ARG A 112 -1.56 16.57 0.02
CA ARG A 112 -0.78 17.05 -1.14
C ARG A 112 -1.43 16.63 -2.46
N LYS A 113 -2.76 16.65 -2.52
CA LYS A 113 -3.53 16.67 -3.76
C LYS A 113 -3.25 18.00 -4.50
N PRO A 114 -3.40 17.99 -5.83
CA PRO A 114 -2.62 18.81 -6.74
C PRO A 114 -3.09 20.26 -6.70
N GLU A 115 -2.18 21.20 -6.42
CA GLU A 115 -2.36 22.62 -6.76
C GLU A 115 -2.39 22.89 -8.29
N LEU A 116 -2.63 21.87 -9.11
CA LEU A 116 -2.73 21.96 -10.56
C LEU A 116 -4.10 21.52 -11.10
N GLU A 117 -5.17 21.68 -10.30
CA GLU A 117 -6.55 21.58 -10.77
C GLU A 117 -7.26 22.93 -10.55
N LYS A 118 -6.70 23.98 -11.15
CA LYS A 118 -7.41 25.24 -11.39
C LYS A 118 -8.15 25.11 -12.72
N SER A 119 -9.34 24.49 -12.69
CA SER A 119 -10.56 24.83 -13.47
C SER A 119 -11.44 23.58 -13.70
N PRO A 120 -12.42 23.30 -12.83
CA PRO A 120 -13.38 22.21 -13.01
C PRO A 120 -14.62 22.60 -13.84
N SER A 121 -14.74 23.84 -14.31
CA SER A 121 -15.99 24.32 -14.92
C SER A 121 -16.17 23.93 -16.40
N MET A 122 -15.09 23.61 -17.12
CA MET A 122 -15.17 23.28 -18.55
C MET A 122 -15.31 21.78 -18.83
N GLN A 123 -14.81 20.94 -17.92
CA GLN A 123 -14.70 19.49 -18.12
C GLN A 123 -16.02 18.74 -17.89
N PHE A 124 -16.91 19.28 -17.04
CA PHE A 124 -18.26 18.74 -16.85
C PHE A 124 -19.15 19.01 -18.08
N VAL A 125 -18.97 20.17 -18.72
CA VAL A 125 -19.73 20.54 -19.93
C VAL A 125 -19.35 19.62 -21.09
N ASP A 126 -18.06 19.38 -21.30
CA ASP A 126 -17.59 18.48 -22.37
C ASP A 126 -17.96 17.02 -22.15
N LEU A 127 -17.94 16.54 -20.89
CA LEU A 127 -18.34 15.17 -20.57
C LEU A 127 -19.84 14.94 -20.77
N GLN A 128 -20.66 15.92 -20.42
CA GLN A 128 -22.10 15.87 -20.62
C GLN A 128 -22.44 15.89 -22.11
N VAL A 129 -21.79 16.76 -22.90
CA VAL A 129 -21.94 16.82 -24.36
C VAL A 129 -21.49 15.51 -25.03
N ALA A 130 -20.37 14.92 -24.60
CA ALA A 130 -19.90 13.63 -25.12
C ALA A 130 -20.83 12.46 -24.78
N THR A 131 -21.43 12.50 -23.59
CA THR A 131 -22.39 11.50 -23.13
C THR A 131 -23.69 11.61 -23.93
N ASP A 132 -24.20 12.81 -24.11
CA ASP A 132 -25.43 13.08 -24.86
C ASP A 132 -25.26 12.72 -26.36
N THR A 133 -24.11 13.01 -26.96
CA THR A 133 -23.82 12.61 -28.36
C THR A 133 -23.70 11.10 -28.52
N HIS A 134 -23.11 10.39 -27.56
CA HIS A 134 -23.04 8.93 -27.57
C HIS A 134 -24.44 8.28 -27.48
N PHE A 135 -25.28 8.76 -26.57
CA PHE A 135 -26.66 8.28 -26.46
C PHE A 135 -27.49 8.63 -27.70
N PHE A 136 -27.27 9.80 -28.30
CA PHE A 136 -27.94 10.18 -29.54
C PHE A 136 -27.55 9.27 -30.72
N MET A 137 -26.27 8.94 -30.88
CA MET A 137 -25.81 7.97 -31.89
C MET A 137 -26.45 6.61 -31.66
N LEU A 138 -26.47 6.13 -30.41
CA LEU A 138 -27.12 4.87 -30.06
C LEU A 138 -28.61 4.88 -30.38
N THR A 139 -29.34 5.98 -30.21
CA THR A 139 -30.78 6.01 -30.58
C THR A 139 -31.02 6.04 -32.08
N LYS A 140 -30.08 6.57 -32.86
CA LYS A 140 -30.21 6.69 -34.32
C LYS A 140 -30.06 5.34 -35.03
N ASP A 141 -29.33 4.40 -34.43
CA ASP A 141 -29.11 3.06 -35.00
C ASP A 141 -30.30 2.09 -34.78
N TRP A 142 -31.34 2.52 -34.04
CA TRP A 142 -32.50 1.68 -33.69
C TRP A 142 -33.81 2.09 -34.40
N ILE A 143 -33.77 3.10 -35.27
CA ILE A 143 -34.89 3.56 -36.13
C ILE A 143 -34.49 3.34 -37.58
#